data_AF-Q27J44-F1
#
_entry.id   AF-Q27J44-F1
#
_cell.length_a   1.000
_cell.length_b   1.000
_cell.length_c   1.000
_cell.angle_alpha   90.00
_cell.angle_beta   90.00
_cell.angle_gamma   90.00
#
_symmetry.space_group_name_H-M   'P 1'
#
loop_
_entity.id
_entity.type
_entity.pdbx_description
1 polymer ?
#
loop_
_entity_poly.entity_id
_entity_poly.type
_entity_poly.pdbx_seq_one_letter_code
_entity_poly.pdbx_strand_id
1 'polypeptide(L)'
;YPLWLCPHKLYKLPVKTMIYPEPGFELHRRQGDTHYAQMYTDVGVYYAPGPVLRGEVFDGAGAVRKMEDWLIENHGFQPQYAVSELSEKNFWRMFDAGLYEHCRRKYGAVGTFMSVYYKSKKGRKTEK
;
A
#
# COMPACT_ATOMS: atom_id res chain seq x y z
N TYR A 1 18.90 -12.48 1.02
CA TYR A 1 18.36 -11.15 0.73
C TYR A 1 18.38 -10.34 2.02
N PRO A 2 18.99 -9.14 2.03
CA PRO A 2 18.83 -8.26 3.16
C PRO A 2 17.35 -7.92 3.33
N LEU A 3 16.84 -8.20 4.53
CA LEU A 3 15.49 -7.83 4.96
C LEU A 3 15.61 -6.66 5.94
N TRP A 4 14.84 -5.61 5.68
CA TRP A 4 14.62 -4.54 6.64
C TRP A 4 13.27 -4.74 7.31
N LEU A 5 13.25 -4.66 8.63
CA LEU A 5 12.05 -4.77 9.43
C LEU A 5 11.92 -3.50 10.26
N CYS A 6 10.80 -2.79 10.10
CA CYS A 6 10.50 -1.57 10.84
C CYS A 6 9.10 -1.66 11.46
N PRO A 7 8.99 -2.17 12.71
CA PRO A 7 7.75 -2.14 13.45
C PRO A 7 7.32 -0.69 13.70
N HIS A 8 6.05 -0.40 13.43
CA HIS A 8 5.48 0.93 13.64
C HIS A 8 4.02 0.83 14.07
N LYS A 9 3.58 1.87 14.78
CA LYS A 9 2.20 1.99 15.23
C LYS A 9 1.40 2.82 14.23
N LEU A 10 0.30 2.26 13.78
CA LEU A 10 -0.72 2.99 13.05
C LEU A 10 -1.76 3.50 14.04
N TYR A 11 -1.83 4.82 14.21
CA TYR A 11 -2.68 5.44 15.23
C TYR A 11 -4.13 5.60 14.77
N LYS A 12 -5.06 5.44 15.72
CA LYS A 12 -6.49 5.75 15.56
C LYS A 12 -6.66 7.28 15.62
N LEU A 13 -6.67 7.93 14.46
CA LEU A 13 -6.81 9.38 14.33
C LEU A 13 -8.28 9.82 14.25
N PRO A 14 -8.65 11.05 14.65
CA PRO A 14 -10.02 11.54 14.52
C PRO A 14 -10.55 11.58 13.08
N VAL A 15 -9.65 11.56 12.09
CA VAL A 15 -9.97 11.55 10.66
C VAL A 15 -9.31 10.33 10.02
N LYS A 16 -10.11 9.51 9.33
CA LYS A 16 -9.64 8.32 8.62
C LYS A 16 -8.85 8.74 7.37
N THR A 17 -7.57 8.37 7.31
CA THR A 17 -6.71 8.56 6.13
C THR A 17 -6.78 7.33 5.21
N MET A 18 -5.96 7.29 4.15
CA MET A 18 -5.96 6.17 3.18
C MET A 18 -5.57 4.82 3.81
N ILE A 19 -4.83 4.84 4.92
CA ILE A 19 -4.43 3.67 5.70
C ILE A 19 -4.84 3.93 7.14
N TYR A 20 -5.59 3.02 7.74
CA TYR A 20 -6.15 3.20 9.08
C TYR A 20 -6.20 1.87 9.82
N PRO A 21 -6.14 1.85 11.16
CA PRO A 21 -6.29 0.62 11.91
C PRO A 21 -7.55 -0.15 11.50
N GLU A 22 -7.45 -1.48 11.46
CA GLU A 22 -8.55 -2.36 11.12
C GLU A 22 -9.73 -2.15 12.08
N PRO A 23 -10.98 -2.14 11.58
CA PRO A 23 -12.14 -2.08 12.46
C PRO A 23 -12.13 -3.22 13.50
N GLY A 24 -12.13 -2.86 14.78
CA GLY A 24 -12.17 -3.85 15.87
C GLY A 24 -10.81 -4.47 16.20
N PHE A 25 -9.70 -3.94 15.69
CA PHE A 25 -8.36 -4.45 15.98
C PHE A 25 -8.06 -4.54 17.49
N GLU A 26 -8.63 -3.60 18.26
CA GLU A 26 -8.52 -3.54 19.71
C GLU A 26 -9.07 -4.80 20.43
N LEU A 27 -9.98 -5.52 19.78
CA LEU A 27 -10.55 -6.77 20.30
C LEU A 27 -9.64 -7.97 20.07
N HIS A 28 -8.77 -7.92 19.07
CA HIS A 28 -7.85 -9.02 18.74
C HIS A 28 -6.71 -9.15 19.76
N ARG A 29 -6.35 -8.06 20.44
CA ARG A 29 -5.29 -8.01 21.46
C ARG A 29 -3.97 -8.64 20.98
N ARG A 30 -3.58 -8.38 19.72
CA ARG A 30 -2.30 -8.89 19.19
C ARG A 30 -1.13 -8.21 19.89
N GLN A 31 0.01 -8.88 19.92
CA GLN A 31 1.21 -8.32 20.52
C GLN A 31 1.59 -7.00 19.84
N GLY A 32 1.73 -5.94 20.63
CA GLY A 32 2.08 -4.59 20.16
C GLY A 32 0.89 -3.66 19.95
N ASP A 33 -0.33 -4.19 19.81
CA ASP A 33 -1.55 -3.38 19.70
C ASP A 33 -1.85 -2.66 21.02
N THR A 34 -2.45 -1.47 20.91
CA THR A 34 -3.03 -0.73 22.03
C THR A 34 -4.46 -0.33 21.70
N HIS A 35 -5.22 0.16 22.68
CA HIS A 35 -6.59 0.66 22.42
C HIS A 35 -6.66 1.86 21.45
N TYR A 36 -5.53 2.48 21.14
CA TYR A 36 -5.43 3.67 20.28
C TYR A 36 -4.52 3.49 19.06
N ALA A 37 -3.86 2.34 18.89
CA ALA A 37 -3.00 2.09 17.74
C ALA A 37 -2.78 0.60 17.46
N GLN A 38 -2.82 0.23 16.18
CA GLN A 38 -2.52 -1.12 15.70
C GLN A 38 -1.05 -1.23 15.31
N MET A 39 -0.42 -2.35 15.66
CA MET A 39 0.97 -2.64 15.30
C MET A 39 1.04 -3.20 13.87
N TYR A 40 1.91 -2.58 13.05
CA TYR A 40 2.30 -3.06 11.74
C TYR A 40 3.82 -3.22 11.68
N THR A 41 4.32 -4.04 10.76
CA THR A 41 5.75 -4.13 10.46
C THR A 41 5.96 -3.85 8.99
N ASP A 42 6.72 -2.81 8.69
CA ASP A 42 7.20 -2.57 7.32
C ASP A 42 8.31 -3.58 7.02
N VAL A 43 8.22 -4.23 5.86
CA VAL A 43 9.12 -5.29 5.41
C VAL A 43 9.74 -4.88 4.09
N GLY A 44 10.99 -4.41 4.15
CA GLY A 44 11.79 -4.11 2.97
C GLY A 44 12.55 -5.35 2.52
N VAL A 45 12.22 -5.89 1.34
CA VAL A 45 12.99 -6.95 0.69
C VAL A 45 13.93 -6.32 -0.33
N TYR A 46 15.22 -6.29 -0.03
CA TYR A 46 16.22 -5.65 -0.89
C TYR A 46 17.00 -6.68 -1.70
N TYR A 47 17.54 -6.21 -2.82
CA TYR A 47 18.40 -6.93 -3.79
C TYR A 47 17.65 -7.57 -4.97
N ALA A 48 18.41 -7.90 -6.03
CA ALA A 48 17.85 -8.49 -7.25
C ALA A 48 17.54 -9.98 -7.06
N PRO A 49 16.39 -10.48 -7.52
CA PRO A 49 16.03 -11.90 -7.44
C PRO A 49 17.09 -12.82 -8.05
N GLY A 50 17.18 -14.04 -7.52
CA GLY A 50 18.22 -15.02 -7.87
C GLY A 50 18.26 -15.35 -9.36
N PRO A 51 17.10 -15.55 -10.03
CA PRO A 51 17.06 -15.70 -11.48
C PRO A 51 17.71 -14.51 -12.22
N VAL A 52 17.44 -13.28 -11.78
CA VAL A 52 18.04 -12.07 -12.38
C VAL A 52 19.56 -12.07 -12.24
N LEU A 53 20.08 -12.46 -11.06
CA LEU A 53 21.52 -12.54 -10.81
C LEU A 53 22.23 -13.63 -11.65
N ARG A 54 21.49 -14.66 -12.05
CA ARG A 54 21.98 -15.73 -12.95
C ARG A 54 21.75 -15.42 -14.44
N GLY A 55 21.18 -14.27 -14.78
CA GLY A 55 20.84 -13.89 -16.16
C GLY A 55 19.60 -14.62 -16.72
N GLU A 56 18.78 -15.20 -15.85
CA GLU A 56 17.55 -15.90 -16.21
C GLU A 56 16.36 -14.91 -16.30
N VAL A 57 15.32 -15.32 -17.03
CA VAL A 57 14.07 -14.55 -17.12
C VAL A 57 13.37 -14.54 -15.75
N PHE A 58 12.97 -13.36 -15.29
CA PHE A 58 12.20 -13.18 -14.07
C PHE A 58 10.97 -12.29 -14.32
N ASP A 59 9.77 -12.83 -14.05
CA ASP A 59 8.53 -12.06 -14.12
C ASP A 59 8.33 -11.23 -12.83
N GLY A 60 8.98 -10.06 -12.79
CA GLY A 60 8.82 -9.13 -11.68
C GLY A 60 7.42 -8.56 -11.54
N ALA A 61 6.70 -8.37 -12.66
CA ALA A 61 5.33 -7.84 -12.62
C ALA A 61 4.36 -8.86 -11.99
N GLY A 62 4.48 -10.13 -12.38
CA GLY A 62 3.71 -11.21 -11.77
C GLY A 62 4.05 -11.44 -10.30
N ALA A 63 5.33 -11.33 -9.93
CA ALA A 63 5.75 -11.42 -8.52
C ALA A 63 5.15 -10.30 -7.67
N VAL A 64 5.21 -9.05 -8.13
CA VAL A 64 4.62 -7.89 -7.43
C VAL A 64 3.10 -8.02 -7.34
N ARG A 65 2.40 -8.40 -8.42
CA ARG A 65 0.94 -8.63 -8.36
C ARG A 65 0.54 -9.65 -7.29
N LYS A 66 1.23 -10.79 -7.25
CA LYS A 66 0.97 -11.84 -6.23
C LYS A 66 1.15 -11.32 -4.81
N MET A 67 2.19 -10.52 -4.58
CA MET A 67 2.44 -9.89 -3.28
C MET A 67 1.35 -8.85 -2.96
N GLU A 68 0.97 -7.99 -3.90
CA GLU A 68 -0.08 -6.98 -3.69
C GLU A 68 -1.46 -7.62 -3.43
N ASP A 69 -1.81 -8.70 -4.13
CA ASP A 69 -3.04 -9.45 -3.88
C ASP A 69 -3.01 -10.10 -2.48
N TRP A 70 -1.88 -10.70 -2.09
CA TRP A 70 -1.71 -11.26 -0.74
C TRP A 70 -1.83 -10.19 0.34
N LEU A 71 -1.28 -8.99 0.12
CA LEU A 71 -1.43 -7.85 1.04
C LEU A 71 -2.91 -7.46 1.20
N ILE A 72 -3.67 -7.37 0.11
CA ILE A 72 -5.12 -7.06 0.17
C ILE A 72 -5.87 -8.12 0.98
N GLU A 73 -5.57 -9.40 0.76
CA GLU A 73 -6.21 -10.53 1.45
C GLU A 73 -5.85 -10.59 2.95
N ASN A 74 -4.69 -10.06 3.34
CA ASN A 74 -4.19 -10.08 4.71
C ASN A 74 -4.22 -8.71 5.38
N HIS A 75 -5.02 -7.77 4.88
CA HIS A 75 -5.19 -6.42 5.45
C HIS A 75 -3.87 -5.63 5.60
N GLY A 76 -2.91 -5.93 4.73
CA GLY A 76 -1.66 -5.19 4.55
C GLY A 76 -1.73 -4.18 3.42
N PHE A 77 -0.65 -3.42 3.24
CA PHE A 77 -0.54 -2.44 2.17
C PHE A 77 0.90 -2.29 1.68
N GLN A 78 1.06 -1.87 0.43
CA GLN A 78 2.36 -1.50 -0.13
C GLN A 78 2.51 0.03 -0.06
N PRO A 79 3.52 0.58 0.62
CA PRO A 79 3.76 2.02 0.66
C PRO A 79 3.90 2.62 -0.76
N GLN A 80 3.24 3.76 -1.02
CA GLN A 80 3.09 4.30 -2.39
C GLN A 80 4.37 4.94 -2.99
N TYR A 81 5.53 4.82 -2.33
CA TYR A 81 6.82 5.14 -2.94
C TYR A 81 7.26 4.06 -3.95
N ALA A 82 6.72 2.83 -3.82
CA ALA A 82 6.96 1.74 -4.75
C ALA A 82 6.03 1.80 -5.97
N VAL A 83 6.44 1.13 -7.04
CA VAL A 83 5.61 0.95 -8.23
C VAL A 83 4.56 -0.13 -7.96
N SER A 84 3.30 0.17 -8.26
CA SER A 84 2.19 -0.79 -8.14
C SER A 84 1.83 -1.42 -9.48
N GLU A 85 1.52 -2.72 -9.46
CA GLU A 85 1.03 -3.48 -10.62
C GLU A 85 -0.50 -3.72 -10.52
N LEU A 86 -1.16 -3.21 -9.48
CA LEU A 86 -2.61 -3.31 -9.28
C LEU A 86 -3.39 -2.56 -10.36
N SER A 87 -4.63 -3.02 -10.57
CA SER A 87 -5.66 -2.20 -11.20
C SER A 87 -6.15 -1.11 -10.25
N GLU A 88 -6.75 -0.05 -10.78
CA GLU A 88 -7.32 1.05 -9.97
C GLU A 88 -8.33 0.53 -8.94
N LYS A 89 -9.18 -0.42 -9.36
CA LYS A 89 -10.16 -1.06 -8.48
C LYS A 89 -9.50 -1.76 -7.30
N ASN A 90 -8.44 -2.54 -7.54
CA ASN A 90 -7.75 -3.25 -6.45
C ASN A 90 -6.88 -2.31 -5.60
N PHE A 91 -6.33 -1.25 -6.19
CA PHE A 91 -5.64 -0.21 -5.44
C PHE A 91 -6.58 0.42 -4.40
N TRP A 92 -7.81 0.74 -4.78
CA TRP A 92 -8.83 1.25 -3.84
C TRP A 92 -9.49 0.17 -2.96
N ARG A 93 -9.12 -1.10 -3.10
CA ARG A 93 -9.40 -2.14 -2.10
C ARG A 93 -8.31 -2.17 -1.01
N MET A 94 -7.07 -1.86 -1.38
CA MET A 94 -5.95 -1.73 -0.44
C MET A 94 -6.02 -0.43 0.37
N PHE A 95 -6.53 0.65 -0.22
CA PHE A 95 -6.58 1.99 0.40
C PHE A 95 -7.99 2.57 0.44
N ASP A 96 -8.28 3.37 1.47
CA ASP A 96 -9.54 4.12 1.56
C ASP A 96 -9.45 5.46 0.82
N ALA A 97 -10.25 5.63 -0.23
CA ALA A 97 -10.25 6.85 -1.05
C ALA A 97 -11.03 8.02 -0.45
N GLY A 98 -11.81 7.82 0.63
CA GLY A 98 -12.85 8.76 1.07
C GLY A 98 -12.33 10.16 1.39
N LEU A 99 -11.40 10.26 2.34
CA LEU A 99 -10.79 11.55 2.69
C LEU A 99 -9.95 12.11 1.54
N TYR A 100 -9.23 11.24 0.83
CA TYR A 100 -8.40 11.60 -0.31
C TYR A 100 -9.22 12.33 -1.40
N GLU A 101 -10.34 11.75 -1.79
CA GLU A 101 -11.26 12.30 -2.80
C GLU A 101 -11.97 13.56 -2.30
N HIS A 102 -12.30 13.63 -1.00
CA HIS A 102 -12.81 14.86 -0.40
C HIS A 102 -11.79 16.01 -0.54
N CYS A 103 -10.53 15.78 -0.18
CA CYS A 103 -9.46 16.75 -0.33
C CYS A 103 -9.26 17.16 -1.78
N ARG A 104 -9.25 16.20 -2.71
CA ARG A 104 -9.10 16.50 -4.15
C ARG A 104 -10.17 17.46 -4.66
N ARG A 105 -11.43 17.24 -4.30
CA ARG A 105 -12.53 18.15 -4.69
C ARG A 105 -12.41 19.50 -4.00
N LYS A 106 -12.20 19.52 -2.68
CA LYS A 106 -12.11 20.74 -1.88
C LYS A 106 -11.04 21.71 -2.39
N TYR A 107 -9.90 21.19 -2.84
CA TYR A 107 -8.76 22.01 -3.27
C TYR A 107 -8.62 22.10 -4.80
N GLY A 108 -9.65 21.68 -5.57
CA GLY A 108 -9.62 21.80 -7.03
C GLY A 108 -8.55 20.94 -7.71
N ALA A 109 -8.14 19.82 -7.12
CA ALA A 109 -7.11 18.95 -7.68
C ALA A 109 -7.65 17.99 -8.77
N VAL A 110 -8.97 17.78 -8.82
CA VAL A 110 -9.61 16.91 -9.82
C VAL A 110 -9.41 17.50 -11.22
N GLY A 111 -8.78 16.74 -12.11
CA GLY A 111 -8.44 17.18 -13.47
C GLY A 111 -7.18 18.06 -13.56
N THR A 112 -6.68 18.61 -12.45
CA THR A 112 -5.41 19.35 -12.42
C THR A 112 -4.23 18.44 -12.09
N PHE A 113 -4.40 17.53 -11.12
CA PHE A 113 -3.37 16.58 -10.72
C PHE A 113 -3.90 15.15 -10.83
N MET A 114 -3.08 14.28 -11.42
CA MET A 114 -3.38 12.86 -11.47
C MET A 114 -3.58 12.27 -10.06
N SER A 115 -4.42 11.25 -9.94
CA SER A 115 -4.64 10.55 -8.70
C SER A 115 -3.39 9.80 -8.26
N VAL A 116 -3.32 9.48 -6.97
CA VAL A 116 -2.20 8.75 -6.38
C VAL A 116 -2.03 7.38 -7.05
N TYR A 117 -3.12 6.74 -7.47
CA TYR A 117 -3.05 5.51 -8.25
C TYR A 117 -2.29 5.72 -9.57
N TYR A 118 -2.63 6.75 -10.35
CA TYR A 118 -1.94 7.01 -11.63
C TYR A 118 -0.49 7.44 -11.45
N LYS A 119 -0.15 8.05 -10.31
CA LYS A 119 1.24 8.35 -9.93
C LYS A 119 2.04 7.09 -9.61
N SER A 120 1.44 6.11 -8.95
CA SER A 120 2.11 4.91 -8.44
C SER A 120 2.07 3.71 -9.40
N LYS A 121 1.11 3.64 -10.33
CA LYS A 121 1.02 2.55 -11.30
C LYS A 121 2.25 2.45 -12.19
N LYS A 122 2.57 1.23 -12.62
CA LYS A 122 3.54 0.99 -13.68
C LYS A 122 3.02 1.45 -15.05
N GLY A 123 3.96 1.83 -15.92
CA GLY A 123 3.67 2.20 -17.30
C GLY A 123 3.14 3.63 -17.43
N ARG A 124 2.22 3.85 -18.38
CA ARG A 124 1.73 5.20 -18.71
C ARG A 124 0.89 5.79 -17.56
N LYS A 125 1.38 6.90 -17.02
CA LYS A 125 0.81 7.64 -15.89
C LYS A 125 -0.12 8.76 -16.34
N THR A 126 -1.26 8.40 -16.91
CA THR A 126 -2.29 9.37 -17.33
C THR A 126 -3.65 8.92 -16.85
N GLU A 127 -4.38 9.82 -16.19
CA GLU A 127 -5.84 9.72 -16.05
C GLU A 127 -6.45 9.79 -17.45
N LYS A 128 -7.39 8.90 -17.77
CA LYS A 128 -8.20 8.99 -19.00
C LYS A 128 -9.49 9.72 -18.68
#